data_AF-A0A529MFG4-F1
#
_entry.id   AF-A0A529MFG4-F1
#
_cell.length_a   1.000
_cell.length_b   1.000
_cell.length_c   1.000
_cell.angle_alpha   90.00
_cell.angle_beta   90.00
_cell.angle_gamma   90.00
#
_symmetry.space_group_name_H-M   'P 1'
#
loop_
_entity.id
_entity.type
_entity.pdbx_description
1 polymer ?
#
loop_
_entity_poly.entity_id
_entity_poly.type
_entity_poly.pdbx_seq_one_letter_code
_entity_poly.pdbx_strand_id
1 'polypeptide(L)'
;MAPAPSIPKAAFWMALSIASFLAMTVAGRATTSDLNVFQVLELRSVIGFFILLPLVMTSGGFPAMLTKRPFTHIARNVIHYTGQAAWLYALSLIPLAVLISIEFTTPIWTAVFAVGFLG
;
A
#
# COMPACT_ATOMS: atom_id res chain seq x y z
N MET A 1 24.69 16.32 10.61
CA MET A 1 25.24 15.77 9.35
C MET A 1 24.36 14.62 8.91
N ALA A 2 23.79 14.66 7.72
CA ALA A 2 23.06 13.51 7.18
C ALA A 2 24.06 12.36 6.90
N PRO A 3 23.76 11.11 7.26
CA PRO A 3 24.64 9.98 6.96
C PRO A 3 24.84 9.83 5.45
N ALA A 4 26.06 9.45 5.03
CA ALA A 4 26.36 9.22 3.62
C ALA A 4 25.48 8.08 3.06
N PRO A 5 24.92 8.21 1.84
CA PRO A 5 24.05 7.20 1.27
C PRO A 5 24.82 5.90 1.02
N SER A 6 24.32 4.79 1.58
CA SER A 6 24.93 3.46 1.45
C SER A 6 24.20 2.65 0.39
N ILE A 7 24.87 2.38 -0.74
CA ILE A 7 24.32 1.56 -1.84
C ILE A 7 23.92 0.15 -1.35
N PRO A 8 24.73 -0.57 -0.54
CA PRO A 8 24.34 -1.88 -0.03
C PRO A 8 23.07 -1.83 0.83
N LYS A 9 22.93 -0.81 1.68
CA LYS A 9 21.73 -0.63 2.51
C LYS A 9 20.51 -0.36 1.63
N ALA A 10 20.64 0.48 0.60
CA ALA A 10 19.56 0.74 -0.35
C ALA A 10 19.14 -0.54 -1.10
N ALA A 11 20.11 -1.29 -1.64
CA ALA A 11 19.85 -2.56 -2.32
C ALA A 11 19.13 -3.57 -1.41
N PHE A 12 19.54 -3.67 -0.14
CA PHE A 12 18.86 -4.51 0.84
C PHE A 12 17.39 -4.11 1.05
N TRP A 13 17.11 -2.82 1.26
CA TRP A 13 15.72 -2.35 1.41
C TRP A 13 14.88 -2.55 0.15
N MET A 14 15.48 -2.37 -1.04
CA MET A 14 14.80 -2.66 -2.31
C MET A 14 14.44 -4.14 -2.42
N ALA A 15 15.39 -5.05 -2.15
CA ALA A 15 15.14 -6.49 -2.20
C ALA A 15 14.07 -6.91 -1.20
N LEU A 16 14.12 -6.40 0.04
CA LEU A 16 13.13 -6.69 1.07
C LEU A 16 11.73 -6.18 0.68
N SER A 17 11.65 -4.99 0.07
CA SER A 17 10.39 -4.44 -0.42
C SER A 17 9.80 -5.31 -1.53
N ILE A 18 10.60 -5.74 -2.50
CA ILE A 18 10.15 -6.60 -3.60
C ILE A 18 9.66 -7.95 -3.05
N ALA A 19 10.43 -8.57 -2.14
CA ALA A 19 10.01 -9.81 -1.49
C ALA A 19 8.68 -9.65 -0.74
N SER A 20 8.49 -8.53 -0.04
CA SER A 20 7.25 -8.23 0.68
C SER A 20 6.05 -8.06 -0.26
N PHE A 21 6.23 -7.38 -1.39
CA PHE A 21 5.17 -7.22 -2.40
C PHE A 21 4.81 -8.55 -3.07
N LEU A 22 5.79 -9.39 -3.38
CA LEU A 22 5.54 -10.74 -3.91
C LEU A 22 4.79 -11.60 -2.90
N ALA A 23 5.24 -11.62 -1.64
CA ALA A 23 4.59 -12.35 -0.55
C ALA A 23 3.14 -11.89 -0.36
N MET A 24 2.90 -10.57 -0.36
CA MET A 24 1.56 -9.99 -0.32
C MET A 24 0.68 -10.50 -1.47
N THR A 25 1.22 -10.56 -2.68
CA THR A 25 0.44 -10.93 -3.87
C THR A 25 0.00 -12.39 -3.82
N VAL A 26 0.92 -13.28 -3.45
CA VAL A 26 0.62 -14.71 -3.26
C VAL A 26 -0.36 -14.92 -2.10
N ALA A 27 -0.10 -14.29 -0.95
CA ALA A 27 -0.97 -14.39 0.22
C ALA A 27 -2.37 -13.82 -0.06
N GLY A 28 -2.45 -12.71 -0.79
CA GLY A 28 -3.72 -12.10 -1.20
C GLY A 28 -4.57 -13.08 -2.02
N ARG A 29 -3.98 -13.69 -3.06
CA ARG A 29 -4.68 -14.66 -3.91
C ARG A 29 -5.14 -15.87 -3.11
N ALA A 30 -4.26 -16.43 -2.27
CA ALA A 30 -4.57 -17.57 -1.41
C ALA A 30 -5.68 -17.26 -0.40
N THR A 31 -5.66 -16.08 0.23
CA THR A 31 -6.69 -15.72 1.22
C THR A 31 -8.05 -15.49 0.56
N THR A 32 -8.07 -14.94 -0.66
CA THR A 32 -9.32 -14.70 -1.41
C THR A 32 -10.02 -15.97 -1.90
N SER A 33 -9.43 -17.16 -1.74
CA SER A 33 -10.17 -18.41 -1.99
C SER A 33 -11.19 -18.71 -0.88
N ASP A 34 -10.89 -18.28 0.34
CA ASP A 34 -11.65 -18.64 1.54
C ASP A 34 -12.43 -17.44 2.11
N LEU A 35 -11.92 -16.22 1.91
CA LEU A 35 -12.50 -14.98 2.41
C LEU A 35 -12.91 -14.06 1.26
N ASN A 36 -14.01 -13.33 1.44
CA ASN A 36 -14.38 -12.26 0.52
C ASN A 36 -13.35 -11.12 0.59
N VAL A 37 -13.08 -10.46 -0.55
CA VAL A 37 -12.26 -9.24 -0.67
C VAL A 37 -12.51 -8.24 0.47
N PHE A 38 -13.77 -7.98 0.83
CA PHE A 38 -14.10 -7.06 1.91
C PHE A 38 -13.55 -7.54 3.27
N GLN A 39 -13.71 -8.82 3.58
CA GLN A 39 -13.20 -9.42 4.82
C GLN A 39 -11.67 -9.38 4.85
N VAL A 40 -11.01 -9.65 3.73
CA VAL A 40 -9.55 -9.56 3.61
C VAL A 40 -9.06 -8.14 3.87
N LEU A 41 -9.69 -7.13 3.27
CA LEU A 41 -9.33 -5.72 3.45
C LEU A 41 -9.54 -5.23 4.88
N GLU A 42 -10.66 -5.60 5.49
CA GLU A 42 -10.99 -5.20 6.86
C GLU A 42 -10.00 -5.81 7.85
N LEU A 43 -9.76 -7.13 7.76
CA LEU A 43 -8.77 -7.81 8.59
C LEU A 43 -7.38 -7.20 8.40
N ARG A 44 -6.98 -6.88 7.17
CA ARG A 44 -5.72 -6.19 6.89
C ARG A 44 -5.61 -4.85 7.62
N SER A 45 -6.68 -4.07 7.59
CA SER A 45 -6.73 -2.73 8.18
C SER A 45 -6.66 -2.80 9.71
N VAL A 46 -7.41 -3.72 10.31
CA VAL A 46 -7.40 -3.97 11.76
C VAL A 46 -6.04 -4.48 12.23
N ILE A 47 -5.49 -5.49 11.56
CA ILE A 47 -4.17 -6.04 11.89
C ILE A 47 -3.09 -4.97 11.72
N GLY A 48 -3.12 -4.23 10.61
CA GLY A 48 -2.19 -3.13 10.35
C GLY A 48 -2.28 -2.03 11.40
N PHE A 49 -3.48 -1.69 11.86
CA PHE A 49 -3.69 -0.76 12.96
C PHE A 49 -3.00 -1.23 14.24
N PHE A 50 -3.20 -2.48 14.65
CA PHE A 50 -2.56 -3.02 15.86
C PHE A 50 -1.04 -3.15 15.72
N ILE A 51 -0.52 -3.47 14.53
CA ILE A 51 0.93 -3.51 14.27
C ILE A 51 1.54 -2.11 14.42
N LEU A 52 0.84 -1.06 13.96
CA LEU A 52 1.33 0.32 14.02
C LEU A 52 1.05 0.99 15.38
N LEU A 53 0.12 0.49 16.17
CA LEU A 53 -0.30 1.08 17.44
C LEU A 53 0.88 1.31 18.42
N PRO A 54 1.81 0.36 18.65
CA PRO A 54 2.96 0.60 19.51
C PRO A 54 3.83 1.76 19.03
N LEU A 55 4.03 1.89 17.71
CA LEU A 55 4.80 2.99 17.12
C LEU A 55 4.11 4.34 17.35
N VAL A 56 2.79 4.38 17.22
CA VAL A 56 2.00 5.58 17.54
C VAL A 56 2.15 5.95 19.01
N MET A 57 2.01 4.97 19.91
CA MET A 57 2.10 5.21 21.36
C MET A 57 3.49 5.70 21.78
N THR A 58 4.57 5.16 21.20
CA THR A 58 5.94 5.59 21.50
C THR A 58 6.31 6.93 20.86
N SER A 59 5.61 7.36 19.81
CA SER A 59 5.86 8.61 19.09
C SER A 59 5.05 9.82 19.61
N GLY A 60 4.43 9.71 20.79
CA GLY A 60 3.62 10.79 21.39
C GLY A 60 2.10 10.57 21.35
N GLY A 61 1.66 9.37 20.95
CA GLY A 61 0.26 8.95 21.02
C GLY A 61 -0.66 9.59 19.97
N PHE A 62 -1.98 9.38 20.12
CA PHE A 62 -2.98 9.96 19.23
C PHE A 62 -2.97 11.50 19.13
N PRO A 63 -2.65 12.27 20.19
CA PRO A 63 -2.53 13.73 20.06
C PRO A 63 -1.46 14.16 19.06
N ALA A 64 -0.36 13.40 18.92
CA ALA A 64 0.67 13.65 17.93
C ALA A 64 0.23 13.38 16.48
N MET A 65 -0.89 12.66 16.29
CA MET A 65 -1.47 12.37 14.97
C MET A 65 -2.49 13.43 14.50
N LEU A 66 -2.76 14.47 15.30
CA LEU A 66 -3.70 15.53 14.93
C LEU A 66 -3.24 16.23 13.65
N THR A 67 -4.12 16.31 12.66
CA THR A 67 -3.85 16.93 11.36
C THR A 67 -4.73 18.15 11.14
N LYS A 68 -4.16 19.20 10.54
CA LYS A 68 -4.90 20.38 10.08
C LYS A 68 -5.58 20.17 8.72
N ARG A 69 -5.36 19.02 8.07
CA ARG A 69 -5.85 18.71 6.70
C ARG A 69 -6.66 17.40 6.64
N PRO A 70 -7.71 17.24 7.45
CA PRO A 70 -8.45 15.97 7.55
C PRO A 70 -9.06 15.55 6.21
N PHE A 71 -9.59 16.48 5.42
CA PHE A 71 -10.19 16.19 4.11
C PHE A 71 -9.20 15.58 3.12
N THR A 72 -7.94 16.04 3.10
CA THR A 72 -6.92 15.46 2.22
C THR A 72 -6.57 14.03 2.62
N HIS A 73 -6.52 13.73 3.92
CA HIS A 73 -6.31 12.37 4.40
C HIS A 73 -7.48 11.45 4.07
N ILE A 74 -8.72 11.94 4.24
CA ILE A 74 -9.92 11.18 3.87
C ILE A 74 -9.92 10.89 2.36
N ALA A 75 -9.73 11.91 1.52
CA ALA A 75 -9.70 11.74 0.07
C ALA A 75 -8.61 10.74 -0.38
N ARG A 76 -7.39 10.89 0.16
CA ARG A 76 -6.28 9.95 -0.09
C ARG A 76 -6.66 8.53 0.33
N ASN A 77 -7.23 8.36 1.52
CA ASN A 77 -7.60 7.04 2.04
C ASN A 77 -8.72 6.40 1.23
N VAL A 78 -9.74 7.16 0.81
CA VAL A 78 -10.82 6.64 -0.05
C VAL A 78 -10.26 6.17 -1.38
N ILE A 79 -9.49 7.01 -2.09
CA ILE A 79 -8.88 6.63 -3.37
C ILE A 79 -7.99 5.39 -3.20
N HIS A 80 -7.18 5.37 -2.14
CA HIS A 80 -6.28 4.26 -1.87
C HIS A 80 -7.03 2.96 -1.54
N TYR A 81 -8.04 3.03 -0.67
CA TYR A 81 -8.84 1.87 -0.27
C TYR A 81 -9.63 1.30 -1.44
N THR A 82 -10.27 2.16 -2.25
CA THR A 82 -10.96 1.72 -3.47
C THR A 82 -9.98 1.09 -4.47
N GLY A 83 -8.79 1.67 -4.64
CA GLY A 83 -7.74 1.08 -5.47
C GLY A 83 -7.29 -0.29 -4.98
N GLN A 84 -7.06 -0.45 -3.68
CA GLN A 84 -6.72 -1.75 -3.09
C GLN A 84 -7.85 -2.78 -3.25
N ALA A 85 -9.10 -2.36 -3.09
CA ALA A 85 -10.25 -3.24 -3.26
C ALA A 85 -10.39 -3.72 -4.70
N ALA A 86 -10.30 -2.80 -5.66
CA ALA A 86 -10.31 -3.13 -7.08
C ALA A 86 -9.13 -4.04 -7.45
N TRP A 87 -7.95 -3.79 -6.88
CA TRP A 87 -6.76 -4.60 -7.11
C TRP A 87 -6.90 -6.03 -6.56
N LEU A 88 -7.33 -6.20 -5.31
CA LEU A 88 -7.56 -7.53 -4.73
C LEU A 88 -8.70 -8.28 -5.44
N TYR A 89 -9.72 -7.55 -5.89
CA TYR A 89 -10.79 -8.14 -6.67
C TYR A 89 -10.29 -8.63 -8.03
N ALA A 90 -9.54 -7.79 -8.77
CA ALA A 90 -8.90 -8.20 -10.02
C ALA A 90 -7.93 -9.37 -9.82
N LEU A 91 -7.18 -9.37 -8.72
CA LEU A 91 -6.31 -10.47 -8.33
C LEU A 91 -7.08 -11.79 -8.22
N SER A 92 -8.38 -11.81 -7.91
CA SER A 92 -9.19 -13.06 -7.92
C SER A 92 -9.70 -13.46 -9.31
N LEU A 93 -9.92 -12.49 -10.20
CA LEU A 93 -10.61 -12.68 -11.48
C LEU A 93 -9.68 -13.03 -12.65
N ILE A 94 -8.49 -12.43 -12.71
CA ILE A 94 -7.58 -12.56 -13.85
C ILE A 94 -6.30 -13.33 -13.49
N PRO A 95 -5.60 -13.92 -14.47
CA PRO A 95 -4.29 -14.52 -14.23
C PRO A 95 -3.29 -13.48 -13.75
N LEU A 96 -2.36 -13.90 -12.87
CA LEU A 96 -1.36 -13.01 -12.28
C LEU A 96 -0.49 -12.33 -13.35
N ALA A 97 -0.14 -13.03 -14.43
CA ALA A 97 0.63 -12.45 -15.53
C ALA A 97 -0.08 -11.26 -16.18
N VAL A 98 -1.42 -11.32 -16.32
CA VAL A 98 -2.22 -10.23 -16.90
C VAL A 98 -2.29 -9.06 -15.92
N LEU A 99 -2.49 -9.35 -14.62
CA LEU A 99 -2.50 -8.32 -13.58
C LEU A 99 -1.19 -7.51 -13.57
N ILE A 100 -0.04 -8.20 -13.55
CA ILE A 100 1.29 -7.56 -13.57
C ILE A 100 1.49 -6.79 -14.88
N SER A 101 1.00 -7.30 -16.01
CA SER A 101 1.07 -6.58 -17.29
C SER A 101 0.34 -5.24 -17.24
N ILE A 102 -0.81 -5.17 -16.57
CA ILE A 102 -1.54 -3.92 -16.34
C ILE A 102 -0.75 -3.01 -15.38
N GLU A 103 -0.15 -3.56 -14.33
CA GLU A 103 0.66 -2.79 -13.38
C GLU A 103 1.86 -2.09 -14.03
N PHE A 104 2.47 -2.67 -15.08
CA PHE A 104 3.53 -2.00 -15.83
C PHE A 104 3.08 -0.71 -16.53
N THR A 105 1.77 -0.46 -16.65
CA THR A 105 1.24 0.82 -17.15
C THR A 105 1.15 1.91 -16.07
N THR A 106 1.35 1.57 -14.79
CA THR A 106 1.28 2.51 -13.65
C THR A 106 2.14 3.77 -13.83
N PRO A 107 3.39 3.71 -14.35
CA PRO A 107 4.20 4.90 -14.58
C PRO A 107 3.55 5.89 -15.55
N ILE A 108 2.84 5.41 -16.57
CA ILE A 108 2.15 6.26 -17.56
C ILE A 108 1.03 7.03 -16.86
N TRP A 109 0.15 6.34 -16.13
CA TRP A 109 -0.94 6.97 -15.37
C TRP A 109 -0.41 7.93 -14.31
N THR A 110 0.68 7.55 -13.64
CA THR A 110 1.34 8.41 -12.65
C THR A 110 1.84 9.71 -13.28
N ALA A 111 2.47 9.65 -14.46
CA ALA A 111 2.93 10.83 -15.17
C ALA A 111 1.76 11.74 -15.58
N VAL A 112 0.68 11.18 -16.13
CA VAL A 112 -0.52 11.93 -16.52
C VAL A 112 -1.13 12.66 -15.31
N PHE A 113 -1.31 11.96 -14.18
CA PHE A 113 -1.84 12.58 -12.98
C PHE A 113 -0.86 13.59 -12.34
N ALA A 114 0.44 13.33 -12.39
CA ALA A 114 1.44 14.26 -11.88
C ALA A 114 1.34 15.63 -12.56
N VAL A 115 1.19 15.69 -13.87
CA VAL A 115 0.98 16.96 -14.60
C VAL A 115 -0.29 17.68 -14.12
N GLY A 116 -1.38 16.95 -13.89
CA GLY A 116 -2.65 17.54 -13.43
C GLY A 116 -2.64 18.04 -11.99
N PHE A 117 -1.91 17.39 -11.08
CA PHE A 117 -1.95 17.69 -9.64
C PHE A 117 -0.73 18.43 -9.10
N LEU A 118 0.44 18.29 -9.74
CA LEU A 118 1.71 18.85 -9.25
C LEU A 118 2.20 20.05 -10.08
N GLY A 119 1.74 20.20 -11.33
CA GLY A 119 2.16 21.28 -12.23
C GLY A 119 3.57 21.07 -12.75
#